data_AF-X1L2J0-F1
#
_entry.id   AF-X1L2J0-F1
#
_cell.length_a   1.000
_cell.length_b   1.000
_cell.length_c   1.000
_cell.angle_alpha   90.00
_cell.angle_beta   90.00
_cell.angle_gamma   90.00
#
_symmetry.space_group_name_H-M   'P 1'
#
loop_
_entity.id
_entity.type
_entity.pdbx_description
1 polymer ?
#
loop_
_entity_poly.entity_id
_entity_poly.type
_entity_poly.pdbx_seq_one_letter_code
_entity_poly.pdbx_strand_id
1 'polypeptide(L)'
;MLKRILASCDFISLREHEGLDFIRENHISVPVYLGSDPALNNDPTPKEEAMELLKKEGIDFSKPLLGVNINAYIDQWVVTGKQGLTKKEFISIVSSVIKKFIHRENIQPMMVCTNYADLEITKELR
;
A
#
# COMPACT_ATOMS: atom_id res chain seq x y z
N MET A 1 -17.67 11.15 21.55
CA MET A 1 -17.97 11.82 20.26
C MET A 1 -18.10 10.81 19.12
N LEU A 2 -17.08 9.98 18.84
CA LEU A 2 -17.09 8.97 17.78
C LEU A 2 -18.30 8.02 17.83
N LYS A 3 -18.59 7.40 18.98
CA LYS A 3 -19.77 6.54 19.17
C LYS A 3 -21.09 7.22 18.78
N ARG A 4 -21.25 8.51 19.09
CA ARG A 4 -22.45 9.29 18.74
C ARG A 4 -22.56 9.52 17.24
N ILE A 5 -21.43 9.76 16.57
CA ILE A 5 -21.38 9.92 15.11
C ILE A 5 -21.73 8.59 14.43
N LEU A 6 -21.07 7.51 14.83
CA LEU A 6 -21.29 6.18 14.25
C LEU A 6 -22.72 5.67 14.47
N ALA A 7 -23.31 5.93 15.64
CA ALA A 7 -24.70 5.57 15.93
C ALA A 7 -25.74 6.47 15.22
N SER A 8 -25.32 7.55 14.55
CA SER A 8 -26.21 8.40 13.75
C SER A 8 -26.23 8.04 12.26
N CYS A 9 -25.41 7.07 11.84
CA CYS A 9 -25.41 6.56 10.48
C CYS A 9 -26.59 5.58 10.28
N ASP A 10 -27.11 5.49 9.05
CA ASP A 10 -28.12 4.48 8.71
C ASP A 10 -27.53 3.06 8.71
N PHE A 11 -26.27 2.94 8.32
CA PHE A 11 -25.47 1.72 8.41
C PHE A 11 -23.97 2.06 8.42
N ILE A 12 -23.15 1.06 8.73
CA ILE A 12 -21.69 1.13 8.61
C ILE A 12 -21.24 0.01 7.66
N SER A 13 -20.37 0.34 6.71
CA SER A 13 -19.64 -0.66 5.93
C SER A 13 -18.21 -0.78 6.44
N LEU A 14 -17.71 -2.00 6.50
CA LEU A 14 -16.36 -2.32 6.95
C LEU A 14 -15.69 -3.24 5.94
N ARG A 15 -14.36 -3.16 5.85
CA ARG A 15 -13.54 -3.99 4.95
C ARG A 15 -12.72 -5.06 5.67
N GLU A 16 -12.76 -5.07 7.00
CA GLU A 16 -11.93 -5.91 7.87
C GLU A 16 -12.67 -6.22 9.19
N HIS A 17 -12.16 -7.20 9.94
CA HIS A 17 -12.85 -7.75 11.12
C HIS A 17 -12.58 -6.95 12.40
N GLU A 18 -11.41 -6.36 12.55
CA GLU A 18 -10.99 -5.51 13.65
C GLU A 18 -11.93 -4.30 13.85
N GLY A 19 -12.39 -3.67 12.78
CA GLY A 19 -13.40 -2.61 12.81
C GLY A 19 -14.76 -3.13 13.28
N LEU A 20 -15.12 -4.37 12.92
CA LEU A 20 -16.38 -4.98 13.35
C LEU A 20 -16.32 -5.28 14.85
N ASP A 21 -15.18 -5.77 15.32
CA ASP A 21 -14.92 -6.00 16.73
C ASP A 21 -14.96 -4.69 17.51
N PHE A 22 -14.37 -3.61 16.98
CA PHE A 22 -14.49 -2.27 17.56
C PHE A 22 -15.95 -1.81 17.72
N ILE A 23 -16.80 -1.99 16.69
CA ILE A 23 -18.22 -1.64 16.76
C ILE A 23 -18.94 -2.44 17.85
N ARG A 24 -18.66 -3.75 17.95
CA ARG A 24 -19.25 -4.67 18.93
C ARG A 24 -18.83 -4.33 20.36
N GLU A 25 -17.54 -4.19 20.60
CA GLU A 25 -16.95 -3.88 21.91
C GLU A 25 -17.44 -2.53 22.44
N ASN A 26 -17.67 -1.56 21.55
CA ASN A 26 -18.17 -0.24 21.93
C ASN A 26 -19.69 -0.16 21.99
N HIS A 27 -20.41 -1.27 21.80
CA HIS A 27 -21.87 -1.36 21.82
C HIS A 27 -22.54 -0.27 20.96
N ILE A 28 -22.08 -0.11 19.72
CA ILE A 28 -22.67 0.80 18.75
C ILE A 28 -23.77 0.03 18.01
N SER A 29 -25.02 0.44 18.22
CA SER A 29 -26.21 -0.25 17.68
C SER A 29 -26.62 0.38 16.35
N VAL A 30 -26.04 -0.13 15.27
CA VAL A 30 -26.29 0.29 13.88
C VAL A 30 -26.10 -0.93 12.97
N PRO A 31 -26.84 -1.08 11.86
CA PRO A 31 -26.57 -2.13 10.88
C PRO A 31 -25.12 -2.07 10.39
N VAL A 32 -24.44 -3.22 10.37
CA VAL A 32 -23.05 -3.33 9.89
C VAL A 32 -22.97 -4.33 8.75
N TYR A 33 -22.34 -3.92 7.65
CA TYR A 33 -22.05 -4.77 6.50
C TYR A 33 -20.55 -4.94 6.36
N LEU A 34 -20.08 -6.17 6.56
CA LEU A 34 -18.69 -6.53 6.30
C LEU A 34 -18.58 -6.97 4.84
N GLY A 35 -17.72 -6.29 4.08
CA GLY A 35 -17.42 -6.60 2.69
C GLY A 35 -15.92 -6.58 2.42
N SER A 36 -15.55 -6.67 1.16
CA SER A 36 -14.17 -6.45 0.73
C SER A 36 -13.86 -4.96 0.57
N ASP A 37 -12.59 -4.62 0.40
CA ASP A 37 -12.18 -3.23 0.16
C ASP A 37 -12.89 -2.68 -1.10
N PRO A 38 -13.55 -1.50 -1.02
CA PRO A 38 -14.26 -0.92 -2.16
C PRO A 38 -13.35 -0.59 -3.34
N ALA A 39 -12.03 -0.49 -3.15
CA ALA A 39 -11.07 -0.33 -4.23
C ALA A 39 -11.08 -1.52 -5.23
N LEU A 40 -11.62 -2.68 -4.82
CA LEU A 40 -11.81 -3.84 -5.70
C LEU A 40 -12.97 -3.66 -6.68
N ASN A 41 -13.84 -2.67 -6.48
CA ASN A 41 -14.93 -2.35 -7.40
C ASN A 41 -14.47 -1.47 -8.58
N ASN A 42 -13.20 -1.05 -8.61
CA ASN A 42 -12.68 -0.24 -9.70
C ASN A 42 -12.56 -1.06 -10.97
N ASP A 43 -12.99 -0.49 -12.10
CA ASP A 43 -12.75 -1.08 -13.40
C ASP A 43 -11.23 -1.01 -13.71
N PRO A 44 -10.57 -2.16 -13.93
CA PRO A 44 -9.16 -2.16 -14.27
C PRO A 44 -8.94 -1.55 -15.65
N THR A 45 -7.82 -0.84 -15.83
CA THR A 45 -7.36 -0.39 -17.15
C THR A 45 -7.28 -1.59 -18.10
N PRO A 46 -7.77 -1.48 -19.36
CA PRO A 46 -7.64 -2.53 -20.36
C PRO A 46 -6.19 -2.99 -20.49
N LYS A 47 -6.01 -4.30 -20.70
CA LYS A 47 -4.68 -4.90 -20.74
C LYS A 47 -3.81 -4.26 -21.83
N GLU A 48 -4.39 -3.96 -22.97
CA GLU A 48 -3.70 -3.38 -24.12
C GLU A 48 -3.12 -2.00 -23.79
N GLU A 49 -3.92 -1.16 -23.14
CA GLU A 49 -3.52 0.18 -22.70
C GLU A 49 -2.44 0.11 -21.61
N ALA A 50 -2.60 -0.78 -20.62
CA ALA A 50 -1.58 -1.00 -19.60
C ALA A 50 -0.25 -1.48 -20.22
N MET A 51 -0.30 -2.37 -21.20
CA MET A 51 0.89 -2.86 -21.90
C MET A 51 1.55 -1.77 -22.76
N GLU A 52 0.79 -0.86 -23.36
CA GLU A 52 1.33 0.29 -24.08
C GLU A 52 2.10 1.23 -23.13
N LEU A 53 1.52 1.55 -21.99
CA LEU A 53 2.17 2.37 -20.96
C LEU A 53 3.46 1.73 -20.47
N LEU A 54 3.43 0.44 -20.12
CA LEU A 54 4.62 -0.28 -19.66
C LEU A 54 5.72 -0.32 -20.73
N LYS A 55 5.38 -0.54 -22.01
CA LYS A 55 6.36 -0.47 -23.10
C LYS A 55 6.95 0.92 -23.27
N LYS A 56 6.13 1.96 -23.15
CA LYS A 56 6.57 3.37 -23.22
C LYS A 56 7.56 3.72 -22.12
N GLU A 57 7.38 3.14 -20.93
CA GLU A 57 8.30 3.29 -19.78
C GLU A 57 9.52 2.34 -19.86
N GLY A 58 9.70 1.63 -20.98
CA GLY A 58 10.88 0.79 -21.22
C GLY A 58 10.88 -0.53 -20.44
N ILE A 59 9.71 -1.03 -20.02
CA ILE A 59 9.61 -2.29 -19.28
C ILE A 59 9.99 -3.48 -20.17
N ASP A 60 11.04 -4.22 -19.78
CA ASP A 60 11.50 -5.43 -20.45
C ASP A 60 10.76 -6.67 -19.94
N PHE A 61 9.73 -7.07 -20.69
CA PHE A 61 8.93 -8.25 -20.40
C PHE A 61 9.66 -9.59 -20.62
N SER A 62 10.90 -9.59 -21.13
CA SER A 62 11.71 -10.81 -21.20
C SER A 62 12.31 -11.19 -19.83
N LYS A 63 12.31 -10.24 -18.88
CA LYS A 63 12.77 -10.45 -17.52
C LYS A 63 11.59 -10.60 -16.56
N PRO A 64 11.72 -11.40 -15.49
CA PRO A 64 10.75 -11.37 -14.40
C PRO A 64 10.66 -9.97 -13.78
N LEU A 65 9.44 -9.49 -13.53
CA LEU A 65 9.19 -8.19 -12.91
C LEU A 65 9.06 -8.32 -11.40
N LEU A 66 9.68 -7.39 -10.66
CA LEU A 66 9.47 -7.23 -9.22
C LEU A 66 8.80 -5.88 -8.95
N GLY A 67 7.51 -5.89 -8.66
CA GLY A 67 6.79 -4.72 -8.18
C GLY A 67 7.22 -4.38 -6.75
N VAL A 68 7.73 -3.16 -6.53
CA VAL A 68 8.13 -2.68 -5.21
C VAL A 68 7.30 -1.46 -4.86
N ASN A 69 6.43 -1.62 -3.87
CA ASN A 69 5.74 -0.50 -3.26
C ASN A 69 6.58 0.08 -2.12
N ILE A 70 6.77 1.39 -2.14
CA ILE A 70 7.47 2.14 -1.10
C ILE A 70 6.49 3.16 -0.54
N ASN A 71 6.33 3.18 0.78
CA ASN A 71 5.48 4.16 1.44
C ASN A 71 6.32 5.20 2.18
N ALA A 72 5.82 6.43 2.25
CA ALA A 72 6.43 7.50 3.02
C ALA A 72 6.35 7.29 4.57
N TYR A 73 5.55 6.33 5.02
CA TYR A 73 5.27 6.05 6.44
C TYR A 73 6.32 5.17 7.12
N ILE A 74 7.58 5.60 7.13
CA ILE A 74 8.73 4.79 7.58
C ILE A 74 8.65 4.44 9.07
N ASP A 75 8.24 5.40 9.91
CA ASP A 75 8.32 5.27 11.37
C ASP A 75 6.97 5.27 12.09
N GLN A 76 5.86 5.38 11.34
CA GLN A 76 4.53 5.58 11.94
C GLN A 76 4.02 4.38 12.75
N TRP A 77 4.63 3.21 12.56
CA TRP A 77 4.22 1.95 13.19
C TRP A 77 5.32 1.32 14.05
N VAL A 78 6.35 2.09 14.40
CA VAL A 78 7.42 1.62 15.29
C VAL A 78 6.81 1.42 16.69
N VAL A 79 6.94 0.20 17.21
CA VAL A 79 6.47 -0.16 18.55
C VAL A 79 7.02 0.84 19.58
N THR A 80 6.14 1.36 20.43
CA THR A 80 6.48 2.33 21.48
C THR A 80 7.71 1.88 22.26
N GLY A 81 8.74 2.75 22.32
CA GLY A 81 10.01 2.47 23.01
C GLY A 81 11.13 1.91 22.12
N LYS A 82 10.89 1.70 20.81
CA LYS A 82 11.95 1.41 19.84
C LYS A 82 12.32 2.65 19.03
N GLN A 83 13.59 2.76 18.66
CA GLN A 83 14.05 3.76 17.70
C GLN A 83 13.60 3.34 16.30
N GLY A 84 12.97 4.25 15.56
CA GLY A 84 12.60 4.07 14.17
C GLY A 84 13.80 4.13 13.23
N LEU A 85 13.57 3.82 11.95
CA LEU A 85 14.56 3.98 10.90
C LEU A 85 14.50 5.41 10.38
N THR A 86 15.65 6.07 10.33
CA THR A 86 15.72 7.30 9.53
C THR A 86 15.41 6.99 8.07
N LYS A 87 14.88 7.99 7.35
CA LYS A 87 14.62 7.87 5.91
C LYS A 87 15.83 7.35 5.12
N LYS A 88 17.03 7.82 5.48
CA LYS A 88 18.28 7.41 4.84
C LYS A 88 18.61 5.94 5.10
N GLU A 89 18.41 5.45 6.32
CA GLU A 89 18.64 4.04 6.65
C GLU A 89 17.65 3.14 5.92
N PHE A 90 16.37 3.53 5.89
CA PHE A 90 15.33 2.80 5.18
C PHE A 90 15.65 2.69 3.67
N ILE A 91 15.95 3.82 3.01
CA ILE A 91 16.32 3.84 1.58
C ILE A 91 17.54 2.96 1.34
N SER A 92 18.57 3.07 2.18
CA SER A 92 19.80 2.27 2.06
C SER A 92 19.52 0.77 2.13
N ILE A 93 18.70 0.33 3.08
CA ILE A 93 18.31 -1.08 3.24
C ILE A 93 17.55 -1.56 2.01
N VAL A 94 16.53 -0.81 1.59
CA VAL A 94 15.67 -1.20 0.46
C VAL A 94 16.46 -1.26 -0.84
N SER A 95 17.27 -0.24 -1.15
CA SER A 95 18.16 -0.25 -2.31
C SER A 95 19.12 -1.43 -2.30
N SER A 96 19.68 -1.78 -1.14
CA SER A 96 20.59 -2.93 -1.00
C SER A 96 19.90 -4.25 -1.35
N VAL A 97 18.68 -4.44 -0.85
CA VAL A 97 17.88 -5.65 -1.14
C VAL A 97 17.52 -5.72 -2.62
N ILE A 98 17.00 -4.64 -3.21
CA ILE A 98 16.63 -4.60 -4.63
C ILE A 98 17.85 -4.93 -5.51
N LYS A 99 19.01 -4.32 -5.26
CA LYS A 99 20.25 -4.60 -6.00
C LYS A 99 20.64 -6.08 -5.93
N LYS A 100 20.53 -6.71 -4.75
CA LYS A 100 20.82 -8.15 -4.60
C LYS A 100 19.88 -9.01 -5.45
N PHE A 101 18.59 -8.67 -5.51
CA PHE A 101 17.66 -9.39 -6.37
C PHE A 101 17.96 -9.21 -7.86
N ILE A 102 18.24 -7.97 -8.30
CA ILE A 102 18.65 -7.68 -9.69
C ILE A 102 19.83 -8.57 -10.09
N HIS A 103 20.87 -8.64 -9.25
CA HIS A 103 22.08 -9.39 -9.56
C HIS A 103 21.90 -10.91 -9.52
N ARG A 104 21.06 -11.43 -8.61
CA ARG A 104 20.90 -12.88 -8.43
C ARG A 104 19.91 -13.50 -9.41
N GLU A 105 18.80 -12.81 -9.66
CA GLU A 105 17.65 -13.40 -10.34
C GLU A 105 17.42 -12.78 -11.74
N ASN A 106 18.27 -11.85 -12.18
CA ASN A 106 18.12 -11.12 -13.45
C ASN A 106 16.71 -10.50 -13.61
N ILE A 107 16.17 -9.95 -12.52
CA ILE A 107 14.84 -9.33 -12.48
C ILE A 107 14.89 -7.86 -12.92
N GLN A 108 13.75 -7.33 -13.35
CA GLN A 108 13.56 -5.89 -13.50
C GLN A 108 12.65 -5.36 -12.37
N PRO A 109 13.14 -4.46 -11.50
CA PRO A 109 12.30 -3.83 -10.49
C PRO A 109 11.39 -2.78 -11.14
N MET A 110 10.17 -2.68 -10.63
CA MET A 110 9.20 -1.64 -10.97
C MET A 110 8.71 -0.98 -9.69
N MET A 111 9.01 0.31 -9.54
CA MET A 111 8.58 1.06 -8.37
C MET A 111 7.12 1.50 -8.52
N VAL A 112 6.29 1.21 -7.51
CA VAL A 112 4.86 1.51 -7.51
C VAL A 112 4.51 2.41 -6.34
N CYS A 113 3.94 3.58 -6.64
CA CYS A 113 3.43 4.50 -5.63
C CYS A 113 1.94 4.24 -5.42
N THR A 114 1.53 4.11 -4.16
CA THR A 114 0.12 3.92 -3.77
C THR A 114 -0.55 5.24 -3.39
N ASN A 115 0.23 6.24 -2.98
CA ASN A 115 -0.21 7.59 -2.70
C ASN A 115 0.76 8.60 -3.34
N TYR A 116 0.28 9.81 -3.61
CA TYR A 116 1.10 10.92 -4.11
C TYR A 116 2.27 11.24 -3.16
N ALA A 117 2.08 11.07 -1.85
CA ALA A 117 3.12 11.27 -0.84
C ALA A 117 4.34 10.33 -1.02
N ASP A 118 4.16 9.20 -1.71
CA ASP A 118 5.22 8.20 -1.92
C ASP A 118 6.19 8.58 -3.05
N LEU A 119 5.86 9.60 -3.86
CA LEU A 119 6.65 9.97 -5.03
C LEU A 119 8.07 10.40 -4.65
N GLU A 120 8.22 11.22 -3.62
CA GLU A 120 9.52 11.78 -3.25
C GLU A 120 10.48 10.70 -2.74
N ILE A 121 10.01 9.80 -1.87
CA ILE A 121 10.83 8.67 -1.40
C ILE A 121 11.15 7.68 -2.53
N THR A 122 10.21 7.49 -3.47
CA THR A 122 10.43 6.60 -4.62
C THR A 122 11.47 7.17 -5.59
N LYS A 123 11.52 8.49 -5.78
CA LYS A 123 12.57 9.15 -6.60
C LYS A 123 13.96 8.95 -6.01
N GLU A 124 14.09 9.01 -4.68
CA GLU A 124 15.37 8.82 -3.99
C GLU A 124 15.91 7.38 -4.04
N LEU A 125 15.08 6.42 -4.45
CA LEU A 125 15.47 5.02 -4.63
C LEU A 125 15.97 4.68 -6.04
N ARG A 126 15.72 5.55 -7.03
CA ARG A 126 16.20 5.38 -8.42
C ARG A 126 17.69 5.65 -8.51
#